data_AF-A0A452Z7D0-F1
#
_entry.id   AF-A0A452Z7D0-F1
#
_cell.length_a   1.000
_cell.length_b   1.000
_cell.length_c   1.000
_cell.angle_alpha   90.00
_cell.angle_beta   90.00
_cell.angle_gamma   90.00
#
_symmetry.space_group_name_H-M   'P 1'
#
loop_
_entity.id
_entity.type
_entity.pdbx_description
1 polymer ?
#
loop_
_entity_poly.entity_id
_entity_poly.type
_entity_poly.pdbx_seq_one_letter_code
_entity_poly.pdbx_strand_id
1 'polypeptide(L)'
;TAYSNTVLSTIYSLMCNKRLAYFLSYMCFLVVQIPNKGKIYSVNEGNARNWDAPTAKYVERCKFPQDGSSPKSLRYIGSMVADVHRTLLYGGIFLYPADKKSPNGKLRVLYEVFPMSFLMEQAGGQSFTGKHRALEIVPSEIHQRSPIFLGSYDDVEEIKSLYAAESSTA
;
A
#
# COMPACT_ATOMS: atom_id res chain seq x y z
N THR A 1 -5.35 31.86 -13.55
CA THR A 1 -3.96 31.93 -13.05
C THR A 1 -3.60 30.57 -12.50
N ALA A 2 -2.96 29.74 -13.32
CA ALA A 2 -2.59 28.38 -12.97
C ALA A 2 -1.46 28.42 -11.94
N TYR A 3 -1.74 28.07 -10.69
CA TYR A 3 -0.70 27.65 -9.77
C TYR A 3 -0.15 26.34 -10.30
N SER A 4 1.04 26.40 -10.90
CA SER A 4 1.86 25.23 -11.20
C SER A 4 2.16 24.52 -9.88
N ASN A 5 1.38 23.48 -9.56
CA ASN A 5 1.59 22.58 -8.43
C ASN A 5 2.80 21.67 -8.66
N THR A 6 3.95 22.24 -9.00
CA THR A 6 5.23 21.53 -8.97
C THR A 6 5.76 21.61 -7.54
N VAL A 7 5.01 21.03 -6.61
CA VAL A 7 5.60 20.62 -5.33
C VAL A 7 6.60 19.53 -5.70
N LEU A 8 7.87 19.76 -5.38
CA LEU A 8 8.96 18.80 -5.61
C LEU A 8 8.55 17.42 -5.03
N SER A 9 8.08 16.54 -5.90
CA SER A 9 7.49 15.24 -5.57
C SER A 9 8.58 14.21 -5.31
N THR A 10 9.41 14.48 -4.31
CA THR A 10 10.60 13.66 -4.04
C THR A 10 10.60 13.20 -2.60
N ILE A 11 10.62 11.89 -2.41
CA ILE A 11 10.83 11.27 -1.11
C ILE A 11 12.32 11.04 -0.91
N TYR A 12 12.81 11.48 0.25
CA TYR A 12 14.17 11.26 0.71
C TYR A 12 14.17 10.26 1.86
N SER A 13 15.14 9.36 1.87
CA SER A 13 15.41 8.47 3.00
C SER A 13 16.65 8.96 3.73
N LEU A 14 16.53 9.22 5.03
CA LEU A 14 17.62 9.67 5.90
C LEU A 14 17.93 8.59 6.94
N MET A 15 19.19 8.20 7.04
CA MET A 15 19.64 7.24 8.06
C MET A 15 20.21 7.96 9.28
N CYS A 16 19.75 7.55 10.47
CA CYS A 16 20.28 8.05 11.72
C CYS A 16 21.69 7.51 11.98
N ASN A 17 22.66 8.40 12.22
CA ASN A 17 23.99 8.01 12.66
C ASN A 17 24.02 7.91 14.19
N LYS A 18 24.07 6.66 14.69
CA LYS A 18 24.08 6.34 16.12
C LYS A 18 25.27 6.92 16.88
N ARG A 19 26.38 7.27 16.21
CA ARG A 19 27.59 7.80 16.85
C ARG A 19 27.53 9.32 17.05
N LEU A 20 26.82 10.03 16.18
CA LEU A 20 26.76 11.49 16.17
C LEU A 20 25.40 12.05 16.60
N ALA A 21 24.36 11.22 16.75
CA ALA A 21 22.99 11.62 17.10
C ALA A 21 22.35 12.65 16.14
N TYR A 22 22.83 12.69 14.89
CA TYR A 22 22.22 13.47 13.80
C TYR A 22 21.74 12.52 12.68
N PHE A 23 20.68 12.93 11.99
CA PHE A 23 20.31 12.32 10.70
C PHE A 23 21.31 12.81 9.67
N LEU A 24 22.06 11.88 9.09
CA LEU A 24 23.00 12.23 8.04
C LEU A 24 22.32 12.06 6.69
N SER A 25 22.42 13.10 5.88
CA SER A 25 22.01 13.11 4.47
C SER A 25 22.93 12.26 3.59
N TYR A 26 23.69 11.30 4.13
CA TYR A 26 24.53 10.42 3.31
C TYR A 26 23.61 9.71 2.31
N MET A 27 23.71 10.16 1.05
CA MET A 27 22.81 9.89 -0.06
C MET A 27 22.69 8.39 -0.33
N CYS A 28 21.71 7.72 0.28
CA CYS A 28 21.41 6.35 -0.09
C CYS A 28 20.39 6.29 -1.25
N PHE A 29 19.46 7.25 -1.34
CA PHE A 29 18.56 7.44 -2.49
C PHE A 29 18.20 8.92 -2.65
N LEU A 30 18.59 9.56 -3.75
CA LEU A 30 18.29 10.98 -4.01
C LEU A 30 16.79 11.19 -4.34
N VAL A 31 16.13 10.15 -4.84
CA VAL A 31 14.69 10.10 -5.16
C VAL A 31 14.24 8.66 -4.96
N VAL A 32 13.35 8.39 -4.01
CA VAL A 32 12.71 7.06 -3.91
C VAL A 32 11.59 7.00 -4.93
N GLN A 33 11.69 6.04 -5.85
CA GLN A 33 10.62 5.68 -6.78
C GLN A 33 10.31 4.19 -6.61
N ILE A 34 9.04 3.86 -6.44
CA ILE A 34 8.62 2.47 -6.33
C ILE A 34 8.63 1.82 -7.73
N PRO A 35 9.03 0.54 -7.86
CA PRO A 35 8.85 -0.19 -9.11
C PRO A 35 7.36 -0.26 -9.52
N ASN A 36 7.05 -0.16 -10.82
CA ASN A 36 5.67 -0.22 -11.32
C ASN A 36 4.94 -1.53 -10.99
N LYS A 37 5.68 -2.64 -10.92
CA LYS A 37 5.17 -3.97 -10.54
C LYS A 37 6.21 -4.69 -9.69
N GLY A 38 5.79 -5.34 -8.60
CA GLY A 38 6.70 -6.08 -7.74
C GLY A 38 6.39 -7.56 -7.59
N LYS A 39 7.36 -8.28 -7.03
CA LYS A 39 7.32 -9.75 -6.85
C LYS A 39 6.90 -10.16 -5.43
N ILE A 40 6.45 -9.21 -4.61
CA ILE A 40 6.12 -9.42 -3.20
C ILE A 40 4.66 -9.01 -2.96
N TYR A 41 3.95 -9.82 -2.18
CA TYR A 41 2.68 -9.40 -1.58
C TYR A 41 2.79 -9.53 -0.06
N SER A 42 2.13 -8.61 0.64
CA SER A 42 2.20 -8.51 2.10
C SER A 42 0.81 -8.43 2.69
N VAL A 43 0.40 -9.50 3.36
CA VAL A 43 -0.93 -9.61 3.97
C VAL A 43 -0.91 -10.62 5.12
N ASN A 44 -1.76 -10.43 6.13
CA ASN A 44 -1.94 -11.41 7.19
C ASN A 44 -2.87 -12.54 6.75
N GLU A 45 -2.30 -13.62 6.21
CA GLU A 45 -3.07 -14.79 5.75
C GLU A 45 -3.84 -15.53 6.86
N GLY A 46 -3.54 -15.28 8.13
CA GLY A 46 -4.35 -15.79 9.25
C GLY A 46 -5.80 -15.30 9.24
N ASN A 47 -6.09 -14.22 8.49
CA ASN A 47 -7.44 -13.70 8.30
C ASN A 47 -8.13 -14.21 7.03
N ALA A 48 -7.54 -15.15 6.29
CA ALA A 48 -8.05 -15.59 4.98
C ALA A 48 -9.55 -15.95 4.97
N ARG A 49 -10.02 -16.64 6.01
CA ARG A 49 -11.45 -17.01 6.16
C ARG A 49 -12.43 -15.83 6.26
N ASN A 50 -11.93 -14.64 6.58
CA ASN A 50 -12.71 -13.44 6.86
C ASN A 50 -12.61 -12.38 5.75
N TRP A 51 -11.78 -12.60 4.73
CA TRP A 51 -11.64 -11.66 3.62
C TRP A 51 -12.88 -11.65 2.73
N ASP A 52 -13.03 -10.55 1.99
CA ASP A 52 -13.96 -10.46 0.86
C ASP A 52 -13.43 -11.24 -0.36
N ALA A 53 -14.31 -11.41 -1.36
CA ALA A 53 -13.97 -12.19 -2.54
C ALA A 53 -12.83 -11.58 -3.38
N PRO A 54 -12.76 -10.25 -3.60
CA PRO A 54 -11.67 -9.64 -4.37
C PRO A 54 -10.31 -9.85 -3.72
N THR A 55 -10.20 -9.66 -2.40
CA THR A 55 -8.95 -9.90 -1.67
C THR A 55 -8.54 -11.36 -1.78
N ALA A 56 -9.46 -12.29 -1.53
CA ALA A 56 -9.17 -13.72 -1.59
C ALA A 56 -8.67 -14.12 -2.99
N LYS A 57 -9.34 -13.65 -4.04
CA LYS A 57 -8.98 -13.89 -5.44
C LYS A 57 -7.64 -13.26 -5.81
N TYR A 58 -7.34 -12.06 -5.32
CA TYR A 58 -6.05 -11.42 -5.56
C TYR A 58 -4.89 -12.22 -4.94
N VAL A 59 -5.04 -12.65 -3.68
CA VAL A 59 -4.03 -13.45 -2.99
C VAL A 59 -3.86 -14.81 -3.65
N GLU A 60 -4.93 -15.41 -4.14
CA GLU A 60 -4.87 -16.65 -4.94
C GLU A 60 -4.06 -16.45 -6.23
N ARG A 61 -4.32 -15.37 -6.98
CA ARG A 61 -3.55 -15.03 -8.19
C ARG A 61 -2.07 -14.78 -7.90
N CYS A 62 -1.75 -14.19 -6.75
CA CYS A 62 -0.36 -14.02 -6.32
C CYS A 62 0.36 -15.36 -6.11
N LYS A 63 -0.36 -16.40 -5.64
CA LYS A 63 0.18 -17.74 -5.38
C LYS A 63 0.20 -18.63 -6.62
N PHE A 64 -0.85 -18.54 -7.43
CA PHE A 64 -1.10 -19.39 -8.59
C PHE A 64 -1.37 -18.53 -9.83
N PRO A 65 -0.35 -17.80 -10.33
CA PRO A 65 -0.50 -16.99 -11.53
C PRO A 65 -0.87 -17.86 -12.74
N GLN A 66 -1.85 -17.41 -13.53
CA GLN A 66 -2.31 -18.10 -14.74
C GLN A 66 -1.67 -17.57 -16.02
N ASP A 67 -0.94 -16.47 -15.94
CA ASP A 67 -0.28 -15.78 -17.05
C ASP A 67 1.14 -16.32 -17.34
N GLY A 68 1.54 -17.41 -16.67
CA GLY A 68 2.88 -17.99 -16.78
C GLY A 68 3.97 -17.24 -16.00
N SER A 69 3.61 -16.18 -15.25
CA SER A 69 4.55 -15.50 -14.36
C SER A 69 4.89 -16.36 -13.14
N SER A 70 6.00 -16.04 -12.46
CA SER A 70 6.35 -16.73 -11.22
C SER A 70 5.45 -16.27 -10.06
N PRO A 71 5.09 -17.18 -9.12
CA PRO A 71 4.37 -16.80 -7.91
C PRO A 71 5.08 -15.67 -7.16
N LYS A 72 4.30 -14.75 -6.60
CA LYS A 72 4.82 -13.71 -5.73
C LYS A 72 5.22 -14.27 -4.37
N SER A 73 6.26 -13.71 -3.79
CA SER A 73 6.71 -14.06 -2.44
C SER A 73 5.84 -13.39 -1.37
N LEU A 74 5.34 -14.17 -0.41
CA LEU A 74 4.71 -13.64 0.79
C LEU A 74 5.78 -13.03 1.73
N ARG A 75 5.59 -11.78 2.16
CA ARG A 75 6.34 -11.17 3.26
C ARG A 75 5.41 -10.39 4.14
N TYR A 76 5.27 -10.77 5.41
CA TYR A 76 4.45 -10.05 6.36
C TYR A 76 5.20 -9.93 7.69
N ILE A 77 5.70 -8.74 7.98
CA ILE A 77 6.44 -8.46 9.21
C ILE A 77 5.47 -8.25 10.37
N GLY A 78 4.27 -7.72 10.09
CA GLY A 78 3.28 -7.39 11.11
C GLY A 78 3.46 -5.99 11.70
N SER A 79 4.38 -5.20 11.15
CA SER A 79 4.54 -3.77 11.42
C SER A 79 4.32 -3.02 10.12
N MET A 80 3.29 -2.17 10.07
CA MET A 80 2.92 -1.42 8.88
C MET A 80 4.11 -0.62 8.34
N VAL A 81 4.86 0.06 9.20
CA VAL A 81 6.04 0.86 8.79
C VAL A 81 7.07 -0.01 8.08
N ALA A 82 7.38 -1.19 8.63
CA ALA A 82 8.39 -2.07 8.06
C ALA A 82 7.93 -2.70 6.73
N ASP A 83 6.66 -3.10 6.67
CA ASP A 83 6.06 -3.68 5.46
C ASP A 83 5.95 -2.63 4.33
N VAL A 84 5.48 -1.41 4.63
CA VAL A 84 5.39 -0.29 3.67
C VAL A 84 6.77 0.16 3.20
N HIS A 85 7.75 0.29 4.11
CA HIS A 85 9.12 0.67 3.75
C HIS A 85 9.75 -0.35 2.79
N ARG A 86 9.53 -1.65 3.02
CA ARG A 86 9.95 -2.69 2.08
C ARG A 86 9.24 -2.55 0.73
N THR A 87 7.93 -2.33 0.74
CA THR A 87 7.14 -2.14 -0.50
C THR A 87 7.64 -0.94 -1.30
N LEU A 88 8.00 0.17 -0.65
CA LEU A 88 8.59 1.34 -1.32
C LEU A 88 9.90 1.02 -2.03
N LEU A 89 10.77 0.22 -1.42
CA LEU A 89 12.11 -0.08 -1.96
C LEU A 89 12.10 -1.20 -3.02
N TYR A 90 11.33 -2.26 -2.81
CA TYR A 90 11.37 -3.46 -3.65
C TYR A 90 10.15 -3.62 -4.56
N GLY A 91 9.17 -2.73 -4.42
CA GLY A 91 7.88 -2.86 -5.08
C GLY A 91 7.05 -4.00 -4.50
N GLY A 92 5.87 -4.17 -5.09
CA GLY A 92 4.87 -5.15 -4.68
C GLY A 92 3.69 -4.45 -4.05
N ILE A 93 2.94 -5.19 -3.24
CA ILE A 93 1.72 -4.66 -2.62
C ILE A 93 1.64 -5.02 -1.14
N PHE A 94 1.16 -4.08 -0.36
CA PHE A 94 0.73 -4.27 1.02
C PHE A 94 -0.80 -4.21 1.09
N LEU A 95 -1.39 -5.22 1.72
CA LEU A 95 -2.82 -5.36 1.88
C LEU A 95 -3.16 -5.42 3.37
N TYR A 96 -4.05 -4.53 3.78
CA TYR A 96 -4.76 -4.59 5.05
C TYR A 96 -6.26 -4.44 4.75
N PRO A 97 -6.89 -5.49 4.20
CA PRO A 97 -8.27 -5.45 3.72
C PRO A 97 -9.25 -5.29 4.89
N ALA A 98 -10.50 -4.96 4.55
CA ALA A 98 -11.61 -5.14 5.46
C ALA A 98 -11.82 -6.64 5.70
N ASP A 99 -12.30 -7.01 6.88
CA ASP A 99 -12.63 -8.38 7.20
C ASP A 99 -14.00 -8.45 7.89
N LYS A 100 -14.61 -9.64 7.94
CA LYS A 100 -15.93 -9.84 8.58
C LYS A 100 -16.01 -9.34 10.03
N LYS A 101 -14.89 -9.26 10.76
CA LYS A 101 -14.84 -8.75 12.14
C LYS A 101 -14.58 -7.25 12.21
N SER A 102 -13.95 -6.69 11.19
CA SER A 102 -13.52 -5.30 11.07
C SER A 102 -13.92 -4.78 9.68
N PRO A 103 -15.22 -4.51 9.44
CA PRO A 103 -15.73 -4.14 8.13
C PRO A 103 -15.17 -2.80 7.62
N ASN A 104 -14.75 -1.93 8.54
CA ASN A 104 -14.08 -0.65 8.22
C ASN A 104 -12.55 -0.77 8.28
N GLY A 105 -11.98 -1.97 8.26
CA GLY A 105 -10.55 -2.20 8.44
C GLY A 105 -10.07 -1.93 9.88
N LYS A 106 -8.75 -2.00 10.10
CA LYS A 106 -8.14 -1.86 11.43
C LYS A 106 -7.24 -0.63 11.58
N LEU A 107 -6.68 -0.14 10.48
CA LEU A 107 -5.72 0.97 10.49
C LEU A 107 -6.45 2.31 10.55
N ARG A 108 -5.94 3.27 11.32
CA ARG A 108 -6.55 4.58 11.47
C ARG A 108 -6.18 5.51 10.33
N VAL A 109 -7.18 6.22 9.85
CA VAL A 109 -7.08 7.07 8.66
C VAL A 109 -6.03 8.16 8.84
N LEU A 110 -6.13 8.95 9.91
CA LEU A 110 -5.34 10.17 10.09
C LEU A 110 -3.83 9.95 10.24
N TYR A 111 -3.41 8.89 10.95
CA TYR A 111 -2.02 8.73 11.38
C TYR A 111 -1.38 7.40 10.98
N GLU A 112 -2.13 6.51 10.30
CA GLU A 112 -1.56 5.29 9.71
C GLU A 112 -1.75 5.32 8.19
N VAL A 113 -2.99 5.49 7.72
CA VAL A 113 -3.32 5.42 6.28
C VAL A 113 -2.82 6.64 5.52
N PHE A 114 -3.15 7.87 5.96
CA PHE A 114 -2.76 9.08 5.25
C PHE A 114 -1.24 9.27 5.10
N PRO A 115 -0.43 9.14 6.15
CA PRO A 115 1.02 9.31 6.00
C PRO A 115 1.62 8.30 5.03
N MET A 116 1.21 7.03 5.11
CA MET A 116 1.75 5.97 4.25
C MET A 116 1.25 6.09 2.81
N SER A 117 0.00 6.51 2.61
CA SER A 117 -0.58 6.73 1.29
C SER A 117 0.06 7.92 0.60
N PHE A 118 0.32 9.01 1.33
CA PHE A 118 1.05 10.16 0.81
C PHE A 118 2.44 9.77 0.34
N LEU A 119 3.21 9.06 1.17
CA LEU A 119 4.51 8.54 0.76
C LEU A 119 4.40 7.60 -0.46
N MET A 120 3.43 6.70 -0.49
CA MET A 120 3.32 5.78 -1.62
C MET A 120 3.04 6.51 -2.95
N GLU A 121 2.15 7.48 -2.94
CA GLU A 121 1.80 8.23 -4.15
C GLU A 121 2.91 9.20 -4.59
N GLN A 122 3.62 9.83 -3.66
CA GLN A 122 4.82 10.63 -4.00
C GLN A 122 5.95 9.77 -4.59
N ALA A 123 5.98 8.47 -4.30
CA ALA A 123 6.95 7.54 -4.86
C ALA A 123 6.55 7.02 -6.26
N GLY A 124 5.41 7.43 -6.82
CA GLY A 124 4.85 6.91 -8.08
C GLY A 124 3.99 5.66 -7.91
N GLY A 125 3.71 5.24 -6.68
CA GLY A 125 2.80 4.14 -6.38
C GLY A 125 1.35 4.57 -6.27
N GLN A 126 0.51 3.68 -5.75
CA GLN A 126 -0.91 3.95 -5.52
C GLN A 126 -1.35 3.56 -4.12
N SER A 127 -2.45 4.18 -3.69
CA SER A 127 -3.17 3.87 -2.45
C SER A 127 -4.67 3.74 -2.71
N PHE A 128 -5.30 2.67 -2.22
CA PHE A 128 -6.69 2.33 -2.51
C PHE A 128 -7.37 1.71 -1.29
N THR A 129 -8.64 2.04 -1.05
CA THR A 129 -9.39 1.57 0.13
C THR A 129 -10.30 0.38 -0.17
N GLY A 130 -10.30 -0.16 -1.38
CA GLY A 130 -11.35 -1.07 -1.84
C GLY A 130 -12.55 -0.34 -2.47
N LYS A 131 -12.64 0.98 -2.31
CA LYS A 131 -13.72 1.81 -2.89
C LYS A 131 -13.19 3.03 -3.66
N HIS A 132 -12.29 3.80 -3.06
CA HIS A 132 -11.74 5.03 -3.63
C HIS A 132 -10.27 5.18 -3.24
N ARG A 133 -9.60 6.21 -3.77
CA ARG A 133 -8.22 6.54 -3.42
C ARG A 133 -8.13 6.92 -1.94
N ALA A 134 -7.09 6.45 -1.24
CA ALA A 134 -7.05 6.62 0.21
C ALA A 134 -6.94 8.08 0.66
N LEU A 135 -6.25 8.94 -0.10
CA LEU A 135 -6.13 10.37 0.21
C LEU A 135 -7.40 11.20 -0.08
N GLU A 136 -8.43 10.60 -0.67
CA GLU A 136 -9.72 11.26 -0.93
C GLU A 136 -10.74 11.02 0.19
N ILE A 137 -10.39 10.21 1.19
CA ILE A 137 -11.24 10.01 2.37
C ILE A 137 -11.40 11.35 3.09
N VAL A 138 -12.65 11.78 3.30
CA VAL A 138 -12.98 12.86 4.24
C VAL A 138 -13.30 12.23 5.60
N PRO A 139 -12.42 12.33 6.61
CA PRO A 139 -12.64 11.66 7.89
C PRO A 139 -13.73 12.35 8.70
N SER A 140 -14.65 11.58 9.27
CA SER A 140 -15.68 12.07 10.19
C SER A 140 -15.24 12.07 11.66
N GLU A 141 -14.26 11.22 12.00
CA GLU A 141 -13.76 11.03 13.37
C GLU A 141 -12.23 10.90 13.40
N ILE A 142 -11.61 11.30 14.51
CA ILE A 142 -10.15 11.25 14.69
C ILE A 142 -9.58 9.82 14.70
N HIS A 143 -10.40 8.83 15.07
CA HIS A 143 -10.01 7.42 15.15
C HIS A 143 -10.70 6.57 14.09
N GLN A 144 -11.23 7.20 13.03
CA GLN A 144 -11.82 6.49 11.91
C GLN A 144 -10.83 5.48 11.33
N ARG A 145 -11.32 4.29 11.02
CA ARG A 145 -10.52 3.21 10.43
C ARG A 145 -10.82 3.07 8.95
N SER A 146 -9.85 2.57 8.20
CA SER A 146 -10.02 2.20 6.81
C SER A 146 -9.26 0.91 6.49
N PRO A 147 -9.80 0.08 5.57
CA PRO A 147 -8.96 -0.84 4.81
C PRO A 147 -7.96 -0.07 3.94
N ILE A 148 -6.86 -0.72 3.58
CA ILE A 148 -5.86 -0.12 2.70
C ILE A 148 -5.16 -1.17 1.83
N PHE A 149 -4.96 -0.81 0.58
CA PHE A 149 -4.15 -1.51 -0.41
C PHE A 149 -3.20 -0.46 -0.98
N LEU A 150 -1.90 -0.67 -0.82
CA LEU A 150 -0.91 0.30 -1.27
C LEU A 150 0.32 -0.42 -1.84
N GLY A 151 0.97 0.21 -2.81
CA GLY A 151 2.18 -0.32 -3.40
C GLY A 151 2.38 0.09 -4.85
N SER A 152 3.05 -0.79 -5.58
CA SER A 152 3.33 -0.70 -7.01
C SER A 152 2.05 -0.46 -7.82
N TYR A 153 2.14 0.44 -8.80
CA TYR A 153 0.99 0.89 -9.58
C TYR A 153 0.19 -0.27 -10.19
N ASP A 154 0.86 -1.16 -10.92
CA ASP A 154 0.21 -2.27 -11.64
C ASP A 154 -0.43 -3.28 -10.67
N ASP A 155 0.18 -3.45 -9.49
CA ASP A 155 -0.30 -4.37 -8.47
C ASP A 155 -1.59 -3.87 -7.80
N VAL A 156 -1.68 -2.55 -7.60
CA VAL A 156 -2.88 -1.89 -7.05
C VAL A 156 -3.99 -1.80 -8.10
N GLU A 157 -3.65 -1.58 -9.37
CA GLU A 157 -4.63 -1.63 -10.47
C GLU A 157 -5.25 -3.02 -10.64
N GLU A 158 -4.46 -4.09 -10.50
CA GLU A 158 -5.00 -5.45 -10.55
C GLU A 158 -6.06 -5.67 -9.47
N ILE A 159 -5.81 -5.28 -8.22
CA ILE A 159 -6.81 -5.46 -7.16
C ILE A 159 -8.02 -4.53 -7.33
N LYS A 160 -7.82 -3.29 -7.81
CA LYS A 160 -8.94 -2.39 -8.17
C LYS A 160 -9.86 -3.02 -9.21
N SER A 161 -9.29 -3.67 -10.23
CA SER A 161 -10.09 -4.36 -11.27
C SER A 161 -10.96 -5.48 -10.68
N LEU A 162 -10.48 -6.17 -9.64
CA LEU A 162 -11.24 -7.21 -8.95
C LEU A 162 -12.40 -6.63 -8.12
N TYR A 163 -12.17 -5.51 -7.42
CA TYR A 163 -13.24 -4.80 -6.71
C TYR A 163 -14.29 -4.20 -7.66
N ALA A 164 -13.86 -3.65 -8.80
CA ALA A 164 -14.77 -3.14 -9.83
C ALA A 164 -15.65 -4.25 -10.43
N ALA A 165 -15.05 -5.42 -10.71
CA ALA A 165 -15.79 -6.58 -11.21
C ALA A 165 -16.84 -7.09 -10.20
N GLU A 166 -16.51 -7.15 -8.91
CA GLU A 166 -17.47 -7.54 -7.87
C GLU A 166 -18.65 -6.56 -7.79
N SER A 167 -18.39 -5.26 -7.87
CA SER A 167 -19.44 -4.23 -7.85
C SER A 167 -20.39 -4.27 -9.05
N SER A 168 -19.97 -4.85 -10.18
CA SER A 168 -20.80 -5.01 -11.38
C SER A 168 -21.68 -6.27 -11.34
N THR A 169 -21.34 -7.22 -10.48
CA THR A 169 -22.07 -8.48 -10.30
C THR A 169 -23.07 -8.47 -9.14
N ALA A 170 -23.05 -7.42 -8.32
CA ALA A 170 -23.95 -7.20 -7.20
C ALA A 170 -25.09 -6.25 -7.59
#